data_AF-A0A534ZFB0-F1
#
_entry.id   AF-A0A534ZFB0-F1
#
_cell.length_a   1.000
_cell.length_b   1.000
_cell.length_c   1.000
_cell.angle_alpha   90.00
_cell.angle_beta   90.00
_cell.angle_gamma   90.00
#
_symmetry.space_group_name_H-M   'P 1'
#
loop_
_entity.id
_entity.type
_entity.pdbx_description
1 polymer ?
#
loop_
_entity_poly.entity_id
_entity_poly.type
_entity_poly.pdbx_seq_one_letter_code
_entity_poly.pdbx_strand_id
1 'polypeptide(L)'
;RQRIDTTRLARELAEENLRNQQKRHAVGMATTKDLLDFQTRLTSARAAEVQAKVDHALAVSRWRRARGQLLGYYQVVLERPGRHPAPW
;
A
#
# COMPACT_ATOMS: atom_id res chain seq x y z
N ARG A 1 1.92 2.89 -9.51
CA ARG A 1 0.50 3.22 -9.82
C ARG A 1 -0.29 1.96 -10.13
N GLN A 2 0.19 1.10 -11.03
CA GLN A 2 -0.46 -0.18 -11.39
C GLN A 2 -0.99 -1.02 -10.20
N ARG A 3 -0.21 -1.22 -9.13
CA ARG A 3 -0.67 -1.99 -7.93
C ARG A 3 -1.86 -1.37 -7.17
N ILE A 4 -2.03 -0.05 -7.20
CA ILE A 4 -3.15 0.63 -6.54
C ILE A 4 -4.41 0.50 -7.41
N ASP A 5 -4.26 0.67 -8.72
CA ASP A 5 -5.39 0.55 -9.64
C ASP A 5 -5.93 -0.88 -9.69
N THR A 6 -5.06 -1.89 -9.66
CA THR A 6 -5.48 -3.31 -9.62
C THR A 6 -6.19 -3.68 -8.33
N THR A 7 -5.70 -3.19 -7.17
CA THR A 7 -6.35 -3.46 -5.87
C THR A 7 -7.68 -2.72 -5.73
N ARG A 8 -7.79 -1.51 -6.29
CA ARG A 8 -9.08 -0.78 -6.38
C ARG A 8 -10.11 -1.56 -7.21
N LEU A 9 -9.73 -2.03 -8.39
CA LEU A 9 -10.63 -2.82 -9.26
C LEU A 9 -11.06 -4.12 -8.57
N ALA A 10 -10.13 -4.80 -7.89
CA ALA A 10 -10.43 -6.01 -7.13
C ALA A 10 -11.43 -5.75 -5.99
N ARG A 11 -11.33 -4.60 -5.29
CA ARG A 11 -12.31 -4.19 -4.28
C ARG A 11 -13.68 -3.97 -4.91
N GLU A 12 -13.77 -3.21 -6.00
CA GLU A 12 -15.03 -2.90 -6.67
C GLU A 12 -15.76 -4.17 -7.13
N LEU A 13 -15.02 -5.12 -7.74
CA LEU A 13 -15.56 -6.42 -8.12
C LEU A 13 -16.04 -7.23 -6.91
N ALA A 14 -15.30 -7.21 -5.81
CA ALA A 14 -15.70 -7.89 -4.58
C ALA A 14 -16.97 -7.28 -3.96
N GLU A 15 -17.13 -5.96 -4.02
CA GLU A 15 -18.34 -5.27 -3.57
C GLU A 15 -19.55 -5.64 -4.43
N GLU A 16 -19.38 -5.70 -5.74
CA GLU A 16 -20.46 -6.11 -6.65
C GLU A 16 -20.87 -7.57 -6.45
N ASN A 17 -19.89 -8.46 -6.27
CA ASN A 17 -20.16 -9.85 -5.94
C ASN A 17 -20.94 -9.97 -4.62
N LEU A 18 -20.55 -9.24 -3.57
CA LEU A 18 -21.29 -9.25 -2.31
C LEU A 18 -22.73 -8.77 -2.49
N ARG A 19 -22.95 -7.68 -3.25
CA ARG A 19 -24.30 -7.17 -3.56
C ARG A 19 -25.16 -8.22 -4.27
N ASN A 20 -24.59 -8.92 -5.25
CA ASN A 20 -25.32 -9.97 -5.97
C ASN A 20 -25.68 -11.15 -5.07
N GLN A 21 -24.78 -11.53 -4.15
CA GLN A 21 -25.00 -12.63 -3.22
C GLN A 21 -26.02 -12.26 -2.13
N GLN A 22 -26.02 -11.02 -1.66
CA GLN A 22 -27.08 -10.49 -0.77
C GLN A 22 -28.46 -10.57 -1.42
N LYS A 23 -28.59 -10.21 -2.70
CA LYS A 23 -29.85 -10.37 -3.43
C LYS A 23 -30.27 -11.83 -3.54
N ARG A 24 -29.34 -12.74 -3.82
CA ARG A 24 -29.60 -14.19 -3.87
C ARG A 24 -30.01 -14.76 -2.51
N HIS A 25 -29.38 -14.31 -1.42
CA HIS A 25 -29.75 -14.72 -0.06
C HIS A 25 -31.14 -14.23 0.32
N ALA A 26 -31.50 -13.00 -0.05
CA ALA A 26 -32.82 -12.43 0.21
C ALA A 26 -33.96 -13.23 -0.45
N VAL A 27 -33.68 -13.92 -1.57
CA VAL A 27 -34.63 -14.82 -2.25
C VAL A 27 -34.41 -16.30 -1.90
N GLY A 28 -33.63 -16.60 -0.85
CA GLY A 28 -33.38 -17.96 -0.36
C GLY A 28 -32.44 -18.82 -1.21
N MET A 29 -31.78 -18.25 -2.23
CA MET A 29 -30.89 -18.95 -3.16
C MET A 29 -29.40 -18.94 -2.77
N ALA A 30 -29.06 -18.35 -1.63
CA ALA A 30 -27.71 -18.35 -1.07
C ALA A 30 -27.79 -18.51 0.45
N THR A 31 -26.77 -19.13 1.05
CA THR A 31 -26.75 -19.37 2.49
C THR A 31 -26.10 -18.22 3.23
N THR A 32 -26.39 -18.10 4.53
CA THR A 32 -25.74 -17.11 5.41
C THR A 32 -24.22 -17.31 5.47
N LYS A 33 -23.75 -18.57 5.35
CA LYS A 33 -22.32 -18.88 5.24
C LYS A 33 -21.71 -18.23 4.00
N ASP A 34 -22.34 -18.39 2.84
CA ASP A 34 -21.82 -17.82 1.59
C ASP A 34 -21.67 -16.30 1.71
N LEU A 35 -22.65 -15.63 2.32
CA LEU A 35 -22.56 -14.19 2.59
C LEU A 35 -21.34 -13.82 3.43
N LEU A 36 -21.07 -14.55 4.51
CA LEU A 36 -19.91 -14.31 5.37
C LEU A 36 -18.59 -14.54 4.61
N ASP A 37 -18.54 -15.55 3.75
CA ASP A 37 -17.36 -15.81 2.91
C ASP A 37 -17.12 -14.66 1.92
N PHE A 38 -18.17 -14.12 1.29
CA PHE A 38 -18.06 -12.97 0.40
C PHE A 38 -17.71 -11.67 1.15
N GLN A 39 -18.25 -11.45 2.34
CA GLN A 39 -17.87 -10.32 3.20
C GLN A 39 -16.40 -10.39 3.61
N THR A 40 -15.91 -11.59 3.92
CA THR A 40 -14.51 -11.84 4.25
C THR A 40 -13.61 -11.54 3.05
N ARG A 41 -13.97 -12.00 1.85
CA ARG A 41 -13.24 -11.68 0.60
C ARG A 41 -13.18 -10.18 0.33
N LEU A 42 -14.30 -9.47 0.51
CA LEU A 42 -14.33 -8.02 0.38
C LEU A 42 -13.40 -7.34 1.39
N THR A 43 -13.40 -7.81 2.64
CA THR A 43 -12.56 -7.27 3.70
C THR A 43 -11.07 -7.44 3.37
N SER A 44 -10.67 -8.63 2.89
CA SER A 44 -9.30 -8.89 2.43
C SER A 44 -8.90 -8.02 1.24
N ALA A 45 -9.80 -7.81 0.27
CA ALA A 45 -9.54 -6.91 -0.86
C ALA A 45 -9.33 -5.45 -0.43
N ARG A 46 -10.13 -4.96 0.53
CA ARG A 46 -9.97 -3.63 1.14
C ARG A 46 -8.64 -3.50 1.87
N ALA A 47 -8.25 -4.51 2.66
CA ALA A 47 -6.97 -4.53 3.35
C ALA A 47 -5.79 -4.47 2.35
N ALA A 48 -5.87 -5.22 1.24
CA ALA A 48 -4.86 -5.19 0.19
C ALA A 48 -4.74 -3.80 -0.49
N GLU A 49 -5.87 -3.11 -0.72
CA GLU A 49 -5.86 -1.74 -1.26
C GLU A 49 -5.17 -0.75 -0.30
N VAL A 50 -5.49 -0.84 1.00
CA VAL A 50 -4.85 0.00 2.02
C VAL A 50 -3.35 -0.27 2.08
N GLN A 51 -2.93 -1.53 2.09
CA GLN A 51 -1.52 -1.90 2.09
C GLN A 51 -0.80 -1.37 0.85
N ALA A 52 -1.41 -1.46 -0.33
CA ALA A 52 -0.84 -0.93 -1.57
C ALA A 52 -0.64 0.59 -1.52
N LYS A 53 -1.56 1.33 -0.88
CA LYS A 53 -1.42 2.78 -0.65
C LYS A 53 -0.28 3.10 0.32
N VAL A 54 -0.17 2.37 1.43
CA VAL A 54 0.91 2.52 2.42
C VAL A 54 2.28 2.22 1.78
N ASP A 55 2.39 1.10 1.07
CA ASP A 55 3.62 0.72 0.35
C ASP A 55 4.06 1.80 -0.63
N HIS A 56 3.10 2.42 -1.34
CA HIS A 56 3.40 3.50 -2.26
C HIS A 56 3.93 4.74 -1.54
N ALA A 57 3.31 5.13 -0.42
CA ALA A 57 3.80 6.25 0.39
C ALA A 57 5.21 6.00 0.92
N LEU A 58 5.49 4.78 1.41
CA LEU A 58 6.82 4.38 1.86
C LEU A 58 7.84 4.39 0.72
N ALA A 59 7.47 3.89 -0.46
CA ALA A 59 8.34 3.89 -1.64
C ALA A 59 8.69 5.33 -2.08
N VAL A 60 7.74 6.26 -2.05
CA VAL A 60 7.98 7.68 -2.32
C VAL A 60 8.93 8.28 -1.29
N SER A 61 8.70 8.02 0.00
CA SER A 61 9.58 8.50 1.08
C SER A 61 11.00 7.94 0.96
N ARG A 62 11.15 6.65 0.64
CA ARG A 62 12.45 6.00 0.39
C ARG A 62 13.14 6.57 -0.85
N TRP A 63 12.40 6.82 -1.92
CA TRP A 63 12.94 7.44 -3.14
C TRP A 63 13.43 8.87 -2.86
N ARG A 64 12.67 9.67 -2.09
CA ARG A 64 13.10 11.00 -1.63
C ARG A 64 14.39 10.92 -0.80
N ARG A 65 14.51 9.90 0.06
CA ARG A 65 15.72 9.65 0.86
C ARG A 65 16.92 9.20 0.01
N ALA A 66 16.72 8.27 -0.92
CA ALA A 66 17.77 7.68 -1.75
C ALA A 66 18.32 8.63 -2.83
N ARG A 67 17.52 9.59 -3.30
CA ARG A 67 17.93 10.61 -4.27
C ARG A 67 18.97 11.61 -3.72
N GLY A 68 19.44 11.44 -2.47
CA GLY A 68 20.51 12.26 -1.89
C GLY A 68 20.07 13.64 -1.41
N GLN A 69 18.77 13.96 -1.48
CA GLN A 69 18.24 15.18 -0.89
C GLN A 69 18.22 15.14 0.64
N LEU A 70 18.44 14.01 1.31
CA LEU A 70 18.56 14.06 2.77
C LEU A 70 19.82 14.81 3.22
N LEU A 71 20.97 14.61 2.57
CA LEU A 71 22.19 15.38 2.92
C LEU A 71 22.09 16.85 2.51
N GLY A 72 21.50 17.13 1.33
CA GLY A 72 21.25 18.50 0.88
C GLY A 72 20.20 19.25 1.72
N TYR A 73 19.19 18.53 2.22
CA TYR A 73 18.12 19.09 3.07
C TYR A 73 18.58 19.31 4.51
N TYR A 74 19.41 18.42 5.07
CA TYR A 74 20.01 18.59 6.40
C TYR A 74 21.34 19.38 6.38
N GLN A 75 21.77 19.92 5.24
CA GLN A 75 23.04 20.65 5.07
C GLN A 75 24.25 19.96 5.74
N VAL A 76 24.29 18.62 5.75
CA VAL A 76 25.41 17.92 6.39
C VAL A 76 26.59 17.93 5.41
N VAL A 77 27.46 18.90 5.60
CA VAL A 77 28.78 18.95 4.97
C VAL A 77 29.62 17.85 5.61
N LEU A 78 29.88 16.77 4.87
CA LEU A 78 30.92 15.82 5.25
C LEU A 78 32.26 16.49 4.97
N GLU A 79 32.75 17.25 5.95
CA GLU A 79 34.12 17.74 5.91
C GLU A 79 35.03 16.50 5.98
N ARG A 80 35.69 16.19 4.86
CA ARG A 80 36.70 15.14 4.79
C ARG A 80 37.81 15.56 5.76
N PRO A 81 38.05 14.86 6.88
CA PRO A 81 39.09 15.27 7.81
C PRO A 81 40.40 15.34 7.04
N GLY A 82 40.94 16.55 6.96
CA GLY A 82 42.15 16.85 6.24
C GLY A 82 43.27 15.92 6.71
N ARG A 83 44.03 15.42 5.74
CA ARG A 83 45.29 14.73 5.99
C ARG A 83 46.17 15.72 6.76
N HIS A 84 46.26 15.59 8.08
CA HIS A 84 47.28 16.28 8.86
C HIS A 84 48.64 15.87 8.29
N PRO A 85 49.46 16.78 7.72
CA PRO A 85 50.88 16.51 7.64
C PRO A 85 51.40 16.58 9.08
N ALA A 86 51.83 15.46 9.63
CA ALA A 86 52.51 15.42 10.92
C ALA A 86 53.75 16.34 10.83
N PRO A 87 53.91 17.35 11.70
CA PRO A 87 55.07 18.22 11.66
C PRO A 87 56.07 17.82 12.74
N TRP A 88 56.63 16.61 12.66
CA TRP A 88 57.97 16.22 13.13
C TRP A 88 58.22 14.74 12.83
#